data_AF-A0A9E0LG66-F1
#
_entry.id   AF-A0A9E0LG66-F1
#
_cell.length_a   1.000
_cell.length_b   1.000
_cell.length_c   1.000
_cell.angle_alpha   90.00
_cell.angle_beta   90.00
_cell.angle_gamma   90.00
#
_symmetry.space_group_name_H-M   'P 1'
#
loop_
_entity.id
_entity.type
_entity.pdbx_description
1 polymer ?
#
loop_
_entity_poly.entity_id
_entity_poly.type
_entity_poly.pdbx_seq_one_letter_code
_entity_poly.pdbx_strand_id
1 'polypeptide(L)'
;MAWHSLGNRIISLWLYPACALVIVQASFQGVRCEGERCGSTQLTSAEVEVLERASAVIERESGDSNQPSRQWLIFQKILKFGNVGRDSILLLLQKGTPAGRIYGAILLKEIDPAEAAKVLKRLSSQSGKVSYVRGCAVESTTVGDLAKRILNGEKLVASDPKLSEDILDLVAKHPLGVQVKGQDGLYRPARFGDPLLARAVEHLKFIERPWTVSVITDRYLTSKGRNDQISADLLRVLAASRDRQTAKVLGPALYDGSLSIRVAATYGIMDYLMDRPVSGGTEEHMEAAKKWWQKQQQQSQP
;
A
#
# COMPACT_ATOMS: atom_id res chain seq x y z
N MET A 1 -64.73 -39.45 39.04
CA MET A 1 -64.71 -40.16 37.74
C MET A 1 -63.26 -40.18 37.27
N ALA A 2 -62.53 -41.28 37.53
CA ALA A 2 -62.29 -42.38 36.57
C ALA A 2 -61.38 -41.98 35.40
N TRP A 3 -60.32 -42.67 35.01
CA TRP A 3 -59.46 -43.76 35.52
C TRP A 3 -58.32 -43.86 34.46
N HIS A 4 -57.09 -44.20 34.88
CA HIS A 4 -56.00 -44.92 34.18
C HIS A 4 -55.73 -44.76 32.66
N SER A 5 -54.45 -44.62 32.27
CA SER A 5 -53.60 -45.78 31.88
C SER A 5 -52.29 -45.39 31.18
N LEU A 6 -51.24 -46.11 31.56
CA LEU A 6 -49.87 -46.18 31.03
C LEU A 6 -49.78 -46.63 29.57
N GLY A 7 -48.68 -46.27 28.89
CA GLY A 7 -48.33 -46.75 27.55
C GLY A 7 -46.85 -46.55 27.21
N ASN A 8 -46.02 -47.44 27.73
CA ASN A 8 -44.58 -47.62 27.51
C ASN A 8 -44.27 -48.04 26.05
N ARG A 9 -43.40 -47.35 25.28
CA ARG A 9 -42.69 -47.95 24.11
C ARG A 9 -41.36 -47.26 23.74
N ILE A 10 -40.30 -48.06 23.91
CA ILE A 10 -39.26 -48.41 22.93
C ILE A 10 -38.26 -47.35 22.46
N ILE A 11 -37.02 -47.64 22.85
CA ILE A 11 -35.71 -47.18 22.40
C ILE A 11 -35.57 -47.24 20.87
N SER A 12 -34.99 -46.20 20.27
CA SER A 12 -34.24 -46.31 19.02
C SER A 12 -33.04 -45.38 19.08
N LEU A 13 -31.86 -45.98 19.28
CA LEU A 13 -30.56 -45.37 19.07
C LEU A 13 -30.47 -44.91 17.62
N TRP A 14 -30.20 -43.61 17.40
CA TRP A 14 -29.61 -43.15 16.16
C TRP A 14 -28.13 -42.86 16.40
N LEU A 15 -27.31 -43.74 15.84
CA LEU A 15 -25.88 -43.54 15.62
C LEU A 15 -25.68 -42.33 14.71
N TYR A 16 -24.96 -41.32 15.20
CA TYR A 16 -24.38 -40.29 14.35
C TYR A 16 -23.14 -40.87 13.64
N PRO A 17 -23.04 -40.82 12.30
CA PRO A 17 -21.82 -41.18 11.61
C PRO A 17 -20.79 -40.06 11.72
N ALA A 18 -19.54 -40.47 11.85
CA ALA A 18 -18.35 -39.64 11.93
C ALA A 18 -18.29 -38.60 10.80
N CYS A 19 -18.15 -37.32 11.18
CA CYS A 19 -17.68 -36.29 10.25
C CYS A 19 -16.20 -36.54 9.95
N ALA A 20 -15.93 -37.11 8.78
CA ALA A 20 -14.61 -37.14 8.19
C ALA A 20 -14.15 -35.70 7.94
N LEU A 21 -13.14 -35.28 8.71
CA LEU A 21 -12.40 -34.04 8.49
C LEU A 21 -11.58 -34.20 7.20
N VAL A 22 -12.14 -33.77 6.07
CA VAL A 22 -11.38 -33.64 4.82
C VAL A 22 -10.46 -32.43 4.95
N ILE A 23 -9.20 -32.69 5.30
CA ILE A 23 -8.13 -31.71 5.18
C ILE A 23 -7.87 -31.52 3.68
N VAL A 24 -8.44 -30.46 3.10
CA VAL A 24 -8.05 -30.00 1.76
C VAL A 24 -6.66 -29.38 1.90
N GLN A 25 -5.61 -30.11 1.53
CA GLN A 25 -4.30 -29.54 1.26
C GLN A 25 -4.43 -28.64 0.02
N ALA A 26 -4.68 -27.36 0.24
CA ALA A 26 -4.52 -26.32 -0.77
C ALA A 26 -3.02 -26.21 -1.09
N SER A 27 -2.59 -26.96 -2.10
CA SER A 27 -1.27 -26.81 -2.70
C SER A 27 -1.26 -25.49 -3.47
N PHE A 28 -0.71 -24.44 -2.86
CA PHE A 28 -0.45 -23.17 -3.52
C PHE A 28 0.62 -23.41 -4.60
N GLN A 29 0.20 -23.81 -5.79
CA GLN A 29 1.06 -23.81 -6.97
C GLN A 29 1.28 -22.35 -7.37
N GLY A 30 2.49 -21.86 -7.13
CA GLY A 30 2.92 -20.53 -7.52
C GLY A 30 2.68 -20.30 -9.01
N VAL A 31 2.01 -19.21 -9.33
CA VAL A 31 1.81 -18.73 -10.69
C VAL A 31 3.18 -18.47 -11.32
N ARG A 32 3.61 -19.36 -12.23
CA ARG A 32 4.77 -19.11 -13.09
C ARG A 32 4.34 -18.21 -14.24
N CYS A 33 4.84 -16.98 -14.25
CA CYS A 33 4.81 -16.14 -15.43
C CYS A 33 5.99 -16.53 -16.33
N GLU A 34 5.75 -17.34 -17.35
CA GLU A 34 6.69 -17.56 -18.45
C GLU A 34 6.30 -16.64 -19.61
N GLY A 35 7.16 -15.68 -19.93
CA GLY A 35 6.93 -14.73 -21.03
C GLY A 35 7.13 -13.27 -20.60
N GLU A 36 8.15 -12.65 -21.19
CA GLU A 36 8.62 -11.27 -21.11
C GLU A 36 7.79 -10.22 -20.33
N ARG A 37 8.44 -9.66 -19.30
CA ARG A 37 8.11 -8.41 -18.58
C ARG A 37 6.77 -8.36 -17.85
N CYS A 38 6.58 -9.24 -16.87
CA CYS A 38 5.92 -8.81 -15.62
C CYS A 38 6.83 -7.79 -14.94
N GLY A 39 6.47 -6.50 -14.96
CA GLY A 39 7.11 -5.50 -14.11
C GLY A 39 7.09 -6.01 -12.68
N SER A 40 8.26 -6.19 -12.07
CA SER A 40 8.46 -7.04 -10.90
C SER A 40 7.72 -6.52 -9.66
N THR A 41 6.46 -6.91 -9.50
CA THR A 41 5.67 -6.83 -8.25
C THR A 41 6.12 -7.92 -7.27
N GLN A 42 7.41 -8.23 -7.22
CA GLN A 42 7.97 -9.19 -6.28
C GLN A 42 9.05 -8.49 -5.46
N LEU A 43 9.06 -8.76 -4.15
CA LEU A 43 10.19 -8.44 -3.29
C LEU A 43 11.37 -9.29 -3.71
N THR A 44 12.45 -8.64 -4.13
CA THR A 44 13.68 -9.35 -4.47
C THR A 44 14.45 -9.71 -3.20
N SER A 45 15.20 -10.81 -3.22
CA SER A 45 16.06 -11.19 -2.10
C SER A 45 17.04 -10.08 -1.72
N ALA A 46 17.59 -9.39 -2.72
CA ALA A 46 18.49 -8.25 -2.55
C ALA A 46 17.84 -7.05 -1.85
N GLU A 47 16.52 -6.87 -1.97
CA GLU A 47 15.80 -5.84 -1.24
C GLU A 47 15.65 -6.22 0.23
N VAL A 48 15.23 -7.44 0.53
CA VAL A 48 15.09 -7.93 1.92
C VAL A 48 16.43 -7.90 2.65
N GLU A 49 17.52 -8.22 1.95
CA GLU A 49 18.89 -8.17 2.47
C GLU A 49 19.29 -6.77 2.98
N VAL A 50 18.71 -5.68 2.43
CA VAL A 50 18.93 -4.31 2.93
C VAL A 50 18.45 -4.16 4.37
N LEU A 51 17.27 -4.71 4.70
CA LEU A 51 16.75 -4.67 6.07
C LEU A 51 17.40 -5.72 6.95
N GLU A 52 17.75 -6.88 6.41
CA GLU A 52 18.48 -7.93 7.13
C GLU A 52 19.79 -7.37 7.71
N ARG A 53 20.52 -6.60 6.89
CA ARG A 53 21.81 -5.97 7.24
C ARG A 53 21.68 -4.56 7.83
N ALA A 54 20.48 -4.10 8.16
CA ALA A 54 20.30 -2.75 8.69
C ALA A 54 21.08 -2.57 10.02
N SER A 55 21.91 -1.54 10.11
CA SER A 55 22.63 -1.21 11.35
C SER A 55 21.78 -0.37 12.32
N ALA A 56 20.72 0.26 11.82
CA ALA A 56 19.87 1.18 12.57
C ALA A 56 18.39 1.05 12.22
N VAL A 57 17.53 1.33 13.20
CA VAL A 57 16.09 1.53 13.00
C VAL A 57 15.88 3.02 12.74
N ILE A 58 15.23 3.36 11.64
CA ILE A 58 15.04 4.73 11.17
C ILE A 58 13.56 5.08 11.33
N GLU A 59 13.25 6.08 12.14
CA GLU A 59 11.86 6.47 12.44
C GLU A 59 11.10 6.89 11.19
N ARG A 60 11.69 7.75 10.36
CA ARG A 60 11.06 8.30 9.17
C ARG A 60 12.12 8.61 8.14
N GLU A 61 11.70 9.03 6.96
CA GLU A 61 12.58 9.59 5.91
C GLU A 61 13.74 10.39 6.53
N SER A 62 14.93 9.80 6.49
CA SER A 62 16.17 10.39 6.97
C SER A 62 17.26 10.11 5.94
N GLY A 63 17.73 11.16 5.29
CA GLY A 63 18.81 11.12 4.32
C GLY A 63 19.27 12.54 4.02
N ASP A 64 20.47 12.67 3.46
CA ASP A 64 20.97 13.96 3.01
C ASP A 64 19.96 14.56 2.01
N SER A 65 19.60 15.83 2.22
CA SER A 65 18.65 16.56 1.37
C SER A 65 17.20 16.04 1.36
N ASN A 66 16.69 15.50 2.49
CA ASN A 66 15.31 15.00 2.62
C ASN A 66 14.99 13.83 1.66
N GLN A 67 15.98 13.04 1.26
CA GLN A 67 15.73 11.81 0.52
C GLN A 67 15.47 10.64 1.48
N PRO A 68 14.56 9.71 1.13
CA PRO A 68 14.27 8.57 1.98
C PRO A 68 15.40 7.57 1.92
N SER A 69 15.80 7.07 3.09
CA SER A 69 16.81 6.02 3.17
C SER A 69 16.33 4.77 2.44
N ARG A 70 17.29 4.02 1.89
CA ARG A 70 17.00 2.75 1.22
C ARG A 70 16.28 1.78 2.16
N GLN A 71 16.68 1.74 3.44
CA GLN A 71 16.02 0.92 4.46
C GLN A 71 14.55 1.30 4.62
N TRP A 72 14.25 2.60 4.75
CA TRP A 72 12.87 3.06 4.91
C TRP A 72 12.04 2.74 3.66
N LEU A 73 12.57 2.96 2.45
CA LEU A 73 11.89 2.60 1.20
C LEU A 73 11.56 1.10 1.11
N ILE A 74 12.51 0.22 1.46
CA ILE A 74 12.26 -1.23 1.48
C ILE A 74 11.25 -1.60 2.56
N PHE A 75 11.32 -0.98 3.74
CA PHE A 75 10.33 -1.19 4.79
C PHE A 75 8.91 -0.83 4.31
N GLN A 76 8.73 0.34 3.68
CA GLN A 76 7.44 0.71 3.09
C GLN A 76 7.02 -0.27 1.99
N LYS A 77 7.97 -0.75 1.18
CA LYS A 77 7.70 -1.75 0.14
C LYS A 77 7.18 -3.05 0.77
N ILE A 78 7.86 -3.61 1.77
CA ILE A 78 7.41 -4.85 2.43
C ILE A 78 6.06 -4.66 3.11
N LEU A 79 5.87 -3.51 3.77
CA LEU A 79 4.59 -3.19 4.40
C LEU A 79 3.42 -3.23 3.40
N LYS A 80 3.64 -2.74 2.17
CA LYS A 80 2.65 -2.80 1.08
C LYS A 80 2.31 -4.21 0.61
N PHE A 81 3.26 -5.15 0.68
CA PHE A 81 3.02 -6.55 0.29
C PHE A 81 2.16 -7.32 1.30
N GLY A 82 1.99 -6.80 2.53
CA GLY A 82 1.18 -7.44 3.57
C GLY A 82 1.55 -8.90 3.77
N ASN A 83 0.54 -9.79 3.74
CA ASN A 83 0.74 -11.23 3.93
C ASN A 83 1.66 -11.89 2.89
N VAL A 84 1.76 -11.34 1.67
CA VAL A 84 2.68 -11.86 0.64
C VAL A 84 4.15 -11.69 1.08
N GLY A 85 4.44 -10.68 1.91
CA GLY A 85 5.76 -10.45 2.49
C GLY A 85 6.08 -11.30 3.71
N ARG A 86 5.19 -12.20 4.17
CA ARG A 86 5.35 -12.92 5.46
C ARG A 86 6.65 -13.71 5.54
N ASP A 87 7.04 -14.43 4.49
CA ASP A 87 8.29 -15.20 4.50
C ASP A 87 9.53 -14.31 4.64
N SER A 88 9.51 -13.12 4.01
CA SER A 88 10.57 -12.12 4.15
C SER A 88 10.62 -11.55 5.57
N ILE A 89 9.45 -11.32 6.19
CA ILE A 89 9.35 -10.88 7.58
C ILE A 89 9.92 -11.93 8.54
N LEU A 90 9.60 -13.21 8.32
CA LEU A 90 10.15 -14.31 9.12
C LEU A 90 11.67 -14.45 8.95
N LEU A 91 12.20 -14.23 7.75
CA LEU A 91 13.64 -14.18 7.49
C LEU A 91 14.31 -13.04 8.27
N LEU A 92 13.74 -11.84 8.29
CA LEU A 92 14.25 -10.71 9.08
C LEU A 92 14.29 -11.04 10.58
N LEU A 93 13.27 -11.72 11.10
CA LEU A 93 13.20 -12.12 12.50
C LEU A 93 14.23 -13.20 12.88
N GLN A 94 14.60 -14.07 11.94
CA GLN A 94 15.54 -15.16 12.17
C GLN A 94 17.00 -14.74 11.95
N LYS A 95 17.28 -14.15 10.78
CA LYS A 95 18.64 -13.87 10.28
C LYS A 95 19.06 -12.41 10.39
N GLY A 96 18.10 -11.51 10.57
CA GLY A 96 18.38 -10.09 10.66
C GLY A 96 19.32 -9.74 11.80
N THR A 97 20.08 -8.68 11.58
CA THR A 97 20.76 -7.87 12.60
C THR A 97 19.76 -7.40 13.68
N PRO A 98 20.24 -6.88 14.83
CA PRO A 98 19.39 -6.26 15.84
C PRO A 98 18.33 -5.29 15.28
N ALA A 99 18.70 -4.40 14.35
CA ALA A 99 17.75 -3.50 13.72
C ALA A 99 16.82 -4.24 12.74
N GLY A 100 17.35 -5.16 11.92
CA GLY A 100 16.56 -5.98 11.01
C GLY A 100 15.45 -6.76 11.71
N ARG A 101 15.73 -7.32 12.89
CA ARG A 101 14.73 -8.00 13.73
C ARG A 101 13.65 -7.06 14.24
N ILE A 102 14.00 -5.82 14.59
CA ILE A 102 13.00 -4.81 14.98
C ILE A 102 12.12 -4.43 13.79
N TYR A 103 12.69 -4.21 12.60
CA TYR A 103 11.88 -4.01 11.39
C TYR A 103 10.95 -5.18 11.11
N GLY A 104 11.45 -6.42 11.20
CA GLY A 104 10.63 -7.63 11.06
C GLY A 104 9.49 -7.69 12.08
N ALA A 105 9.74 -7.33 13.33
CA ALA A 105 8.71 -7.32 14.38
C ALA A 105 7.64 -6.24 14.16
N ILE A 106 8.03 -5.06 13.66
CA ILE A 106 7.09 -3.99 13.30
C ILE A 106 6.24 -4.43 12.11
N LEU A 107 6.85 -4.98 11.05
CA LEU A 107 6.12 -5.49 9.88
C LEU A 107 5.16 -6.62 10.26
N LEU A 108 5.59 -7.56 11.13
CA LEU A 108 4.74 -8.64 11.61
C LEU A 108 3.53 -8.10 12.39
N LYS A 109 3.69 -7.03 13.16
CA LYS A 109 2.60 -6.41 13.94
C LYS A 109 1.47 -5.90 13.05
N GLU A 110 1.80 -5.42 11.85
CA GLU A 110 0.82 -4.90 10.89
C GLU A 110 0.01 -6.03 10.21
N ILE A 111 0.58 -7.22 10.06
CA ILE A 111 -0.10 -8.36 9.41
C ILE A 111 -0.72 -9.36 10.41
N ASP A 112 -0.08 -9.57 11.56
CA ASP A 112 -0.46 -10.55 12.58
C ASP A 112 -0.09 -10.02 13.98
N PRO A 113 -0.94 -9.17 14.58
CA PRO A 113 -0.66 -8.55 15.88
C PRO A 113 -0.46 -9.57 17.00
N ALA A 114 -1.13 -10.73 16.93
CA ALA A 114 -1.08 -11.76 17.95
C ALA A 114 0.27 -12.50 17.94
N GLU A 115 0.77 -12.87 16.76
CA GLU A 115 2.10 -13.45 16.63
C GLU A 115 3.20 -12.41 16.95
N ALA A 116 3.05 -11.18 16.46
CA ALA A 116 3.98 -10.10 16.76
C ALA A 116 4.14 -9.86 18.26
N ALA A 117 3.05 -9.90 19.03
CA ALA A 117 3.12 -9.77 20.48
C ALA A 117 3.98 -10.87 21.14
N LYS A 118 3.93 -12.11 20.65
CA LYS A 118 4.77 -13.21 21.14
C LYS A 118 6.24 -12.97 20.79
N VAL A 119 6.51 -12.56 19.55
CA VAL A 119 7.86 -12.25 19.06
C VAL A 119 8.46 -11.09 19.84
N LEU A 120 7.71 -10.01 20.04
CA LEU A 120 8.14 -8.83 20.80
C LEU A 120 8.41 -9.15 22.26
N LYS A 121 7.59 -9.99 22.91
CA LYS A 121 7.89 -10.47 24.27
C LYS A 121 9.22 -11.21 24.34
N ARG A 122 9.53 -12.06 23.35
CA ARG A 122 10.84 -12.72 23.27
C ARG A 122 11.98 -11.73 23.02
N LEU A 123 11.79 -10.76 22.13
CA LEU A 123 12.79 -9.72 21.84
C LEU A 123 13.02 -8.80 23.04
N SER A 124 12.01 -8.59 23.91
CA SER A 124 12.09 -7.71 25.09
C SER A 124 13.20 -8.09 26.09
N SER A 125 13.67 -9.34 26.04
CA SER A 125 14.76 -9.88 26.87
C SER A 125 16.14 -9.83 26.20
N GLN A 126 16.25 -9.34 24.95
CA GLN A 126 17.52 -9.28 24.22
C GLN A 126 18.28 -7.98 24.49
N SER A 127 19.56 -8.09 24.81
CA SER A 127 20.46 -6.96 25.12
C SER A 127 21.26 -6.45 23.92
N GLY A 128 20.99 -6.95 22.71
CA GLY A 128 21.70 -6.52 21.49
C GLY A 128 21.56 -5.01 21.28
N LYS A 129 22.69 -4.33 21.05
CA LYS A 129 22.69 -2.87 20.80
C LYS A 129 22.13 -2.56 19.42
N VAL A 130 21.38 -1.47 19.32
CA VAL A 130 20.79 -0.97 18.09
C VAL A 130 20.79 0.56 18.11
N SER A 131 21.15 1.16 16.98
CA SER A 131 21.01 2.61 16.80
C SER A 131 19.58 2.91 16.36
N TYR A 132 18.91 3.83 17.05
CA TYR A 132 17.60 4.34 16.69
C TYR A 132 17.73 5.79 16.23
N VAL A 133 17.36 6.07 14.98
CA VAL A 133 17.54 7.36 14.32
C VAL A 133 16.20 8.08 14.22
N ARG A 134 16.12 9.29 14.77
CA ARG A 134 14.95 10.17 14.75
C ARG A 134 15.35 11.54 14.23
N GLY A 135 15.10 11.79 12.94
CA GLY A 135 15.65 12.98 12.26
C GLY A 135 17.17 12.99 12.36
N CYS A 136 17.74 14.04 12.95
CA CYS A 136 19.19 14.15 13.17
C CYS A 136 19.68 13.49 14.48
N ALA A 137 18.77 13.06 15.36
CA ALA A 137 19.13 12.44 16.63
C ALA A 137 19.42 10.95 16.45
N VAL A 138 20.56 10.49 16.96
CA VAL A 138 20.93 9.07 16.99
C VAL A 138 20.99 8.61 18.45
N GLU A 139 20.13 7.68 18.81
CA GLU A 139 20.05 7.09 20.15
C GLU A 139 20.64 5.68 20.10
N SER A 140 21.62 5.36 20.96
CA SER A 140 22.08 3.99 21.16
C SER A 140 21.20 3.32 22.22
N THR A 141 20.46 2.28 21.84
CA THR A 141 19.54 1.57 22.73
C THR A 141 19.68 0.04 22.55
N THR A 142 18.79 -0.74 23.16
CA THR A 142 18.76 -2.20 23.02
C THR A 142 17.53 -2.68 22.24
N VAL A 143 17.65 -3.86 21.63
CA VAL A 143 16.50 -4.56 21.02
C VAL A 143 15.37 -4.73 22.04
N GLY A 144 15.71 -5.07 23.28
CA GLY A 144 14.74 -5.26 24.35
C GLY A 144 13.94 -4.00 24.67
N ASP A 145 14.60 -2.84 24.73
CA ASP A 145 13.96 -1.56 25.01
C ASP A 145 13.05 -1.12 23.87
N LEU A 146 13.50 -1.25 22.61
CA LEU A 146 12.65 -0.97 21.45
C LEU A 146 11.44 -1.92 21.39
N ALA A 147 11.62 -3.21 21.68
CA ALA A 147 10.52 -4.16 21.70
C ALA A 147 9.46 -3.81 22.77
N LYS A 148 9.87 -3.35 23.95
CA LYS A 148 8.96 -2.85 25.00
C LYS A 148 8.20 -1.60 24.56
N ARG A 149 8.88 -0.65 23.91
CA ARG A 149 8.24 0.54 23.33
C ARG A 149 7.13 0.16 22.34
N ILE A 150 7.40 -0.79 21.43
CA ILE A 150 6.41 -1.30 20.47
C ILE A 150 5.23 -1.99 21.17
N LEU A 151 5.49 -2.79 22.21
CA LEU A 151 4.44 -3.44 23.02
C LEU A 151 3.55 -2.43 23.74
N ASN A 152 4.13 -1.31 24.17
CA ASN A 152 3.42 -0.19 24.79
C ASN A 152 2.69 0.72 23.79
N GLY A 153 2.71 0.37 22.49
CA GLY A 153 1.99 1.10 21.44
C GLY A 153 2.80 2.21 20.76
N GLU A 154 4.08 2.39 21.08
CA GLU A 154 4.92 3.35 20.39
C GLU A 154 5.17 2.94 18.93
N LYS A 155 4.99 3.87 18.00
CA LYS A 155 5.31 3.68 16.58
C LYS A 155 6.76 4.11 16.34
N LEU A 156 7.66 3.13 16.26
CA LEU A 156 9.09 3.38 16.07
C LEU A 156 9.49 3.66 14.62
N VAL A 157 8.69 3.24 13.65
CA VAL A 157 8.89 3.54 12.23
C VAL A 157 7.57 4.07 11.72
N ALA A 158 7.57 5.33 11.31
CA ALA A 158 6.47 5.95 10.61
C ALA A 158 6.25 5.22 9.28
N SER A 159 5.10 4.57 9.14
CA SER A 159 4.52 4.34 7.82
C SER A 159 4.31 5.72 7.18
N ASP A 160 4.60 5.84 5.89
CA ASP A 160 4.20 7.07 5.20
C ASP A 160 2.67 7.14 5.27
N PRO A 161 2.09 8.13 5.97
CA PRO A 161 0.63 8.21 6.10
C PRO A 161 -0.04 8.25 4.73
N LYS A 162 0.62 8.83 3.72
CA LYS A 162 0.11 8.89 2.35
C LYS A 162 0.08 7.53 1.64
N LEU A 163 0.91 6.57 2.07
CA LEU A 163 0.97 5.24 1.46
C LEU A 163 -0.08 4.29 2.04
N SER A 164 -0.56 4.54 3.25
CA SER A 164 -1.57 3.70 3.92
C SER A 164 -2.98 4.28 3.87
N GLU A 165 -3.13 5.57 3.59
CA GLU A 165 -4.43 6.21 3.53
C GLU A 165 -5.19 5.84 2.26
N ASP A 166 -6.48 5.55 2.40
CA ASP A 166 -7.36 5.32 1.26
C ASP A 166 -7.52 6.62 0.48
N ILE A 167 -7.33 6.55 -0.84
CA ILE A 167 -7.40 7.71 -1.72
C ILE A 167 -8.75 8.42 -1.61
N LEU A 168 -9.87 7.69 -1.45
CA LEU A 168 -11.18 8.31 -1.34
C LEU A 168 -11.38 9.00 0.01
N ASP A 169 -10.73 8.53 1.07
CA ASP A 169 -10.73 9.23 2.36
C ASP A 169 -9.90 10.53 2.27
N LEU A 170 -8.77 10.51 1.55
CA LEU A 170 -8.00 11.72 1.21
C LEU A 170 -8.82 12.71 0.40
N VAL A 171 -9.57 12.22 -0.60
CA VAL A 171 -10.47 13.02 -1.42
C VAL A 171 -11.58 13.65 -0.57
N ALA A 172 -12.18 12.87 0.34
CA ALA A 172 -13.27 13.32 1.20
C ALA A 172 -12.85 14.44 2.17
N LYS A 173 -11.57 14.49 2.59
CA LYS A 173 -11.00 15.59 3.38
C LYS A 173 -10.90 16.91 2.59
N HIS A 174 -11.02 16.86 1.27
CA HIS A 174 -10.88 18.02 0.38
C HIS A 174 -12.05 18.10 -0.62
N PRO A 175 -13.31 18.27 -0.17
CA PRO A 175 -14.49 18.12 -1.03
C PRO A 175 -14.63 19.23 -2.10
N LEU A 176 -15.43 18.92 -3.11
CA LEU A 176 -15.84 19.81 -4.22
C LEU A 176 -16.39 21.12 -3.66
N GLY A 177 -15.99 22.25 -4.25
CA GLY A 177 -16.46 23.58 -3.86
C GLY A 177 -15.63 24.27 -2.79
N VAL A 178 -14.73 23.56 -2.09
CA VAL A 178 -13.70 24.22 -1.28
C VAL A 178 -12.68 24.85 -2.22
N GLN A 179 -12.52 26.16 -2.15
CA GLN A 179 -11.43 26.79 -2.88
C GLN A 179 -10.11 26.53 -2.15
N VAL A 180 -9.18 25.87 -2.84
CA VAL A 180 -7.82 25.66 -2.33
C VAL A 180 -6.96 26.81 -2.83
N LYS A 181 -6.24 27.46 -1.92
CA LYS A 181 -5.25 28.47 -2.28
C LYS A 181 -4.03 27.78 -2.88
N GLY A 182 -3.77 28.02 -4.17
CA GLY A 182 -2.59 27.51 -4.85
C GLY A 182 -1.31 28.17 -4.34
N GLN A 183 -0.15 27.62 -4.73
CA GLN A 183 1.17 28.18 -4.37
C GLN A 183 1.39 29.60 -4.92
N ASP A 184 0.66 29.97 -5.97
CA ASP A 184 0.62 31.31 -6.55
C ASP A 184 -0.38 32.27 -5.86
N GLY A 185 -1.01 31.82 -4.79
CA GLY A 185 -1.96 32.62 -4.01
C GLY A 185 -3.38 32.67 -4.58
N LEU A 186 -3.64 32.07 -5.74
CA LEU A 186 -4.97 32.05 -6.35
C LEU A 186 -5.84 30.93 -5.77
N TYR A 187 -7.08 31.28 -5.44
CA TYR A 187 -8.09 30.34 -4.98
C TYR A 187 -8.71 29.62 -6.18
N ARG A 188 -8.67 28.28 -6.16
CA ARG A 188 -9.22 27.43 -7.22
C ARG A 188 -10.19 26.44 -6.62
N PRO A 189 -11.33 26.14 -7.27
CA PRO A 189 -12.20 25.08 -6.79
C PRO A 189 -11.40 23.78 -6.69
N ALA A 190 -11.47 23.11 -5.53
CA ALA A 190 -10.99 21.75 -5.37
C ALA A 190 -11.69 20.90 -6.43
N ARG A 191 -10.96 20.39 -7.42
CA ARG A 191 -11.49 19.49 -8.47
C ARG A 191 -11.82 18.09 -7.92
N PHE A 192 -12.23 17.98 -6.66
CA PHE A 192 -12.53 16.73 -5.97
C PHE A 192 -14.03 16.50 -5.87
N GLY A 193 -14.55 15.61 -6.70
CA GLY A 193 -15.99 15.38 -6.91
C GLY A 193 -16.42 15.56 -8.38
N ASP A 194 -15.43 15.59 -9.27
CA ASP A 194 -15.59 15.27 -10.68
C ASP A 194 -16.60 14.10 -10.85
N PRO A 195 -17.72 14.30 -11.57
CA PRO A 195 -18.65 13.24 -11.92
C PRO A 195 -17.97 12.03 -12.58
N LEU A 196 -16.77 12.20 -13.15
CA LEU A 196 -15.95 11.10 -13.67
C LEU A 196 -15.25 10.32 -12.55
N LEU A 197 -14.80 10.96 -11.48
CA LEU A 197 -14.25 10.25 -10.31
C LEU A 197 -15.35 9.44 -9.61
N ALA A 198 -16.55 10.02 -9.42
CA ALA A 198 -17.68 9.29 -8.85
C ALA A 198 -18.08 8.07 -9.71
N ARG A 199 -18.12 8.25 -11.03
CA ARG A 199 -18.34 7.14 -11.98
C ARG A 199 -17.22 6.09 -11.92
N ALA A 200 -15.97 6.51 -11.83
CA ALA A 200 -14.84 5.61 -11.66
C ALA A 200 -14.96 4.78 -10.37
N VAL A 201 -15.37 5.41 -9.26
CA VAL A 201 -15.60 4.70 -7.98
C VAL A 201 -16.67 3.62 -8.15
N GLU A 202 -17.79 3.93 -8.79
CA GLU A 202 -18.86 2.96 -9.02
C GLU A 202 -18.41 1.80 -9.91
N HIS A 203 -17.65 2.08 -10.98
CA HIS A 203 -17.11 1.04 -11.86
C HIS A 203 -16.09 0.15 -11.15
N LEU A 204 -15.35 0.68 -10.18
CA LEU A 204 -14.27 -0.02 -9.47
C LEU A 204 -14.71 -0.64 -8.14
N LYS A 205 -16.01 -0.64 -7.79
CA LYS A 205 -16.53 -1.18 -6.52
C LYS A 205 -16.20 -2.65 -6.24
N PHE A 206 -15.78 -3.40 -7.25
CA PHE A 206 -15.31 -4.78 -7.13
C PHE A 206 -13.87 -4.88 -6.57
N ILE A 207 -13.13 -3.78 -6.48
CA ILE A 207 -11.81 -3.73 -5.85
C ILE A 207 -12.00 -3.43 -4.36
N GLU A 208 -11.59 -4.38 -3.51
CA GLU A 208 -11.66 -4.21 -2.06
C GLU A 208 -10.83 -3.02 -1.58
N ARG A 209 -11.37 -2.27 -0.62
CA ARG A 209 -10.69 -1.16 0.07
C ARG A 209 -9.74 -1.70 1.16
N PRO A 210 -8.65 -0.98 1.49
CA PRO A 210 -8.35 0.40 1.11
C PRO A 210 -7.72 0.56 -0.28
N TRP A 211 -8.13 1.60 -0.99
CA TRP A 211 -7.58 2.04 -2.27
C TRP A 211 -6.37 2.94 -2.05
N THR A 212 -5.23 2.36 -1.69
CA THR A 212 -3.98 3.11 -1.59
C THR A 212 -3.35 3.36 -2.96
N VAL A 213 -2.42 4.32 -3.07
CA VAL A 213 -1.68 4.58 -4.31
C VAL A 213 -1.01 3.31 -4.84
N SER A 214 -0.46 2.47 -3.96
CA SER A 214 0.17 1.21 -4.37
C SER A 214 -0.84 0.23 -4.94
N VAL A 215 -1.94 -0.02 -4.22
CA VAL A 215 -2.97 -0.99 -4.63
C VAL A 215 -3.54 -0.61 -6.00
N ILE A 216 -3.90 0.66 -6.19
CA ILE A 216 -4.49 1.11 -7.46
C ILE A 216 -3.45 1.12 -8.59
N THR A 217 -2.18 1.41 -8.29
CA THR A 217 -1.08 1.33 -9.28
C THR A 217 -0.90 -0.11 -9.76
N ASP A 218 -0.82 -1.07 -8.84
CA ASP A 218 -0.66 -2.49 -9.18
C ASP A 218 -1.86 -3.01 -9.98
N ARG A 219 -3.08 -2.61 -9.61
CA ARG A 219 -4.30 -2.93 -10.36
C ARG A 219 -4.25 -2.34 -11.77
N TYR A 220 -3.83 -1.09 -11.94
CA TYR A 220 -3.70 -0.46 -13.26
C TYR A 220 -2.70 -1.21 -14.13
N LEU A 221 -1.52 -1.51 -13.61
CA LEU A 221 -0.47 -2.19 -14.36
C LEU A 221 -0.89 -3.61 -14.78
N THR A 222 -1.66 -4.31 -13.95
CA THR A 222 -2.14 -5.67 -14.25
C THR A 222 -3.39 -5.71 -15.12
N SER A 223 -4.22 -4.64 -15.12
CA SER A 223 -5.41 -4.53 -15.97
C SER A 223 -5.15 -3.90 -17.34
N LYS A 224 -4.01 -3.23 -17.51
CA LYS A 224 -3.65 -2.50 -18.73
C LYS A 224 -3.78 -3.40 -19.97
N GLY A 225 -4.50 -2.90 -20.98
CA GLY A 225 -4.76 -3.62 -22.24
C GLY A 225 -5.86 -4.68 -22.19
N ARG A 226 -6.44 -4.97 -21.02
CA ARG A 226 -7.61 -5.88 -20.90
C ARG A 226 -8.93 -5.14 -21.00
N ASN A 227 -9.00 -3.96 -20.37
CA ASN A 227 -10.17 -3.10 -20.39
C ASN A 227 -9.73 -1.65 -20.22
N ASP A 228 -9.88 -0.88 -21.30
CA ASP A 228 -9.45 0.51 -21.37
C ASP A 228 -10.23 1.42 -20.41
N GLN A 229 -11.52 1.14 -20.23
CA GLN A 229 -12.36 1.92 -19.33
C GLN A 229 -11.95 1.72 -17.86
N ILE A 230 -11.75 0.46 -17.44
CA ILE A 230 -11.24 0.16 -16.08
C ILE A 230 -9.87 0.82 -15.88
N SER A 231 -8.99 0.75 -16.88
CA SER A 231 -7.66 1.37 -16.81
C SER A 231 -7.75 2.90 -16.68
N ALA A 232 -8.65 3.53 -17.44
CA ALA A 232 -8.91 4.96 -17.35
C ALA A 232 -9.48 5.35 -15.97
N ASP A 233 -10.39 4.55 -15.41
CA ASP A 233 -10.97 4.79 -14.08
C ASP A 233 -9.94 4.63 -12.96
N LEU A 234 -9.05 3.64 -13.05
CA LEU A 234 -7.93 3.48 -12.12
C LEU A 234 -6.98 4.68 -12.17
N LEU A 235 -6.68 5.23 -13.35
CA LEU A 235 -5.87 6.44 -13.48
C LEU A 235 -6.53 7.67 -12.86
N ARG A 236 -7.87 7.81 -12.97
CA ARG A 236 -8.61 8.90 -12.30
C ARG A 236 -8.48 8.81 -10.79
N VAL A 237 -8.66 7.61 -10.23
CA VAL A 237 -8.47 7.37 -8.80
C VAL A 237 -7.03 7.68 -8.40
N LEU A 238 -6.02 7.21 -9.14
CA LEU A 238 -4.62 7.53 -8.84
C LEU A 238 -4.35 9.03 -8.83
N ALA A 239 -4.80 9.76 -9.85
CA ALA A 239 -4.62 11.20 -9.92
C ALA A 239 -5.23 11.92 -8.70
N ALA A 240 -6.39 11.46 -8.24
CA ALA A 240 -7.07 12.00 -7.06
C ALA A 240 -6.24 11.92 -5.78
N SER A 241 -5.26 11.00 -5.68
CA SER A 241 -4.35 10.95 -4.53
C SER A 241 -3.47 12.20 -4.36
N ARG A 242 -3.26 12.98 -5.44
CA ARG A 242 -2.28 14.09 -5.53
C ARG A 242 -0.85 13.69 -5.12
N ASP A 243 -0.55 12.40 -5.08
CA ASP A 243 0.79 11.93 -4.82
C ASP A 243 1.64 12.11 -6.09
N ARG A 244 2.77 12.82 -5.97
CA ARG A 244 3.73 13.03 -7.06
C ARG A 244 4.23 11.70 -7.64
N GLN A 245 4.26 10.62 -6.88
CA GLN A 245 4.64 9.29 -7.37
C GLN A 245 3.69 8.78 -8.46
N THR A 246 2.43 9.19 -8.47
CA THR A 246 1.46 8.81 -9.51
C THR A 246 1.82 9.38 -10.88
N ALA A 247 2.63 10.45 -10.95
CA ALA A 247 3.16 10.97 -12.21
C ALA A 247 3.94 9.90 -13.00
N LYS A 248 4.60 8.95 -12.30
CA LYS A 248 5.33 7.83 -12.94
C LYS A 248 4.39 6.86 -13.68
N VAL A 249 3.11 6.85 -13.31
CA VAL A 249 2.08 6.02 -13.94
C VAL A 249 1.31 6.83 -15.00
N LEU A 250 0.89 8.05 -14.65
CA LEU A 250 0.14 8.94 -15.53
C LEU A 250 0.96 9.41 -16.74
N GLY A 251 2.24 9.72 -16.55
CA GLY A 251 3.13 10.23 -17.60
C GLY A 251 3.24 9.29 -18.81
N PRO A 252 3.63 8.01 -18.63
CA PRO A 252 3.62 7.03 -19.71
C PRO A 252 2.23 6.82 -20.33
N ALA A 253 1.16 6.92 -19.54
CA ALA A 253 -0.21 6.75 -20.02
C ALA A 253 -0.68 7.86 -20.99
N LEU A 254 0.01 9.01 -21.05
CA LEU A 254 -0.22 10.04 -22.08
C LEU A 254 0.06 9.56 -23.51
N TYR A 255 0.87 8.51 -23.65
CA TYR A 255 1.27 7.93 -24.93
C TYR A 255 0.58 6.59 -25.21
N ASP A 256 -0.43 6.23 -24.42
CA ASP A 256 -1.16 4.97 -24.58
C ASP A 256 -1.92 4.93 -25.92
N GLY A 257 -2.12 3.74 -26.50
CA GLY A 257 -2.88 3.58 -27.74
C GLY A 257 -4.37 3.92 -27.56
N SER A 258 -4.90 3.74 -26.35
CA SER A 258 -6.30 4.01 -26.04
C SER A 258 -6.58 5.49 -25.77
N LEU A 259 -7.58 6.06 -26.45
CA LEU A 259 -7.98 7.45 -26.24
C LEU A 259 -8.49 7.70 -24.81
N SER A 260 -9.26 6.77 -24.23
CA SER A 260 -9.82 6.95 -22.89
C SER A 260 -8.73 6.99 -21.82
N ILE A 261 -7.68 6.17 -21.97
CA ILE A 261 -6.50 6.17 -21.10
C ILE A 261 -5.73 7.49 -21.23
N ARG A 262 -5.45 7.96 -22.46
CA ARG A 262 -4.76 9.24 -22.67
C ARG A 262 -5.54 10.42 -22.09
N VAL A 263 -6.87 10.43 -22.28
CA VAL A 263 -7.76 11.46 -21.73
C VAL A 263 -7.72 11.43 -20.20
N ALA A 264 -7.88 10.25 -19.58
CA ALA A 264 -7.82 10.12 -18.12
C ALA A 264 -6.46 10.56 -17.55
N ALA A 265 -5.35 10.19 -18.19
CA ALA A 265 -4.01 10.61 -17.79
C ALA A 265 -3.83 12.14 -17.91
N THR A 266 -4.31 12.72 -19.01
CA THR A 266 -4.22 14.17 -19.29
C THR A 266 -4.93 14.98 -18.22
N TYR A 267 -6.22 14.70 -18.01
CA TYR A 267 -7.01 15.42 -17.01
C TYR A 267 -6.54 15.08 -15.58
N GLY A 268 -6.07 13.85 -15.33
CA GLY A 268 -5.44 13.50 -14.07
C GLY A 268 -4.22 14.38 -13.74
N ILE A 269 -3.31 14.58 -14.71
CA ILE A 269 -2.14 15.45 -14.53
C ILE A 269 -2.57 16.91 -14.37
N MET A 270 -3.45 17.40 -15.23
CA MET A 270 -3.87 18.80 -15.20
C MET A 270 -4.63 19.19 -13.94
N ASP A 271 -5.51 18.31 -13.47
CA ASP A 271 -6.43 18.64 -12.38
C ASP A 271 -5.78 18.47 -11.02
N TYR A 272 -4.78 17.59 -10.91
CA TYR A 272 -4.23 17.16 -9.63
C TYR A 272 -2.74 17.41 -9.45
N LEU A 273 -1.96 17.54 -10.54
CA LEU A 273 -0.49 17.63 -10.47
C LEU A 273 0.09 18.93 -11.04
N MET A 274 -0.65 19.64 -11.91
CA MET A 274 -0.23 20.93 -12.45
C MET A 274 -0.72 22.10 -11.60
N ASP A 275 0.16 23.06 -11.33
CA ASP A 275 -0.19 24.27 -10.56
C ASP A 275 -1.03 25.27 -11.36
N ARG A 276 -0.91 25.25 -12.70
CA ARG A 276 -1.53 26.23 -13.59
C ARG A 276 -2.57 25.58 -14.49
N PRO A 277 -3.80 26.13 -14.54
CA PRO A 277 -4.78 25.68 -15.52
C PRO A 277 -4.26 25.99 -16.93
N VAL A 278 -4.55 25.09 -17.85
CA VAL A 278 -4.34 25.28 -19.28
C VAL A 278 -5.69 25.64 -19.87
N SER A 279 -5.73 26.69 -20.69
CA SER A 279 -6.90 27.02 -21.50
C SER A 279 -6.77 26.35 -22.86
N GLY A 280 -7.88 25.84 -23.40
CA GLY A 280 -7.90 25.25 -24.74
C GLY A 280 -8.86 24.08 -24.83
N GLY A 281 -8.79 23.36 -25.94
CA GLY A 281 -9.45 22.09 -26.14
C GLY A 281 -8.63 20.92 -25.62
N THR A 282 -9.15 19.71 -25.88
CA THR A 282 -8.51 18.46 -25.44
C THR A 282 -7.11 18.27 -26.00
N GLU A 283 -6.81 18.74 -27.22
CA GLU A 283 -5.50 18.59 -27.83
C GLU A 283 -4.45 19.47 -27.14
N GLU A 284 -4.78 20.73 -26.85
CA GLU A 284 -3.91 21.64 -26.11
C GLU A 284 -3.64 21.14 -24.69
N HIS A 285 -4.66 20.56 -24.05
CA HIS A 285 -4.56 19.90 -22.76
C HIS A 285 -3.58 18.71 -22.80
N MET A 286 -3.71 17.83 -23.80
CA MET A 286 -2.83 16.69 -23.97
C MET A 286 -1.38 17.14 -24.20
N GLU A 287 -1.17 18.15 -25.04
CA GLU A 287 0.16 18.69 -25.32
C GLU A 287 0.79 19.33 -24.09
N ALA A 288 0.01 20.08 -23.31
CA ALA A 288 0.48 20.66 -22.07
C ALA A 288 0.87 19.59 -21.03
N ALA A 289 0.07 18.53 -20.87
CA ALA A 289 0.38 17.42 -19.99
C ALA A 289 1.66 16.68 -20.41
N LYS A 290 1.87 16.47 -21.72
CA LYS A 290 3.11 15.87 -22.27
C LYS A 290 4.34 16.72 -21.96
N LYS A 291 4.27 18.03 -22.22
CA LYS A 291 5.36 18.98 -21.91
C LYS A 291 5.67 19.00 -20.42
N TRP A 292 4.64 19.00 -19.57
CA TRP A 292 4.82 18.91 -18.12
C TRP A 292 5.56 17.63 -17.73
N TRP A 293 5.16 16.48 -18.28
CA TRP A 293 5.80 15.20 -17.97
C TRP A 293 7.26 15.15 -18.42
N GLN A 294 7.57 15.62 -19.63
CA GLN A 294 8.95 15.72 -20.13
C GLN A 294 9.83 16.56 -19.20
N LYS A 295 9.31 17.67 -18.67
CA LYS A 295 10.01 18.49 -17.68
C LYS A 295 10.28 17.73 -16.39
N GLN A 296 9.33 16.93 -15.89
CA GLN A 296 9.55 16.11 -14.69
C GLN A 296 10.64 15.04 -14.90
N GLN A 297 10.73 14.47 -16.11
CA GLN A 297 11.78 13.51 -16.44
C GLN A 297 13.17 14.16 -16.41
N GLN A 298 13.31 15.38 -16.94
CA GLN A 298 14.57 16.13 -16.91
C GLN A 298 14.99 16.47 -15.46
N GLN A 299 14.03 16.82 -14.60
CA GLN A 299 14.30 17.13 -13.19
C GLN A 299 14.69 15.90 -12.35
N SER A 300 14.41 14.69 -12.84
CA SER A 300 14.69 13.44 -12.13
C SER A 300 16.04 12.81 -12.50
N GLN A 301 16.79 13.43 -13.42
CA GLN A 301 18.14 12.98 -13.78
C GLN A 301 19.15 13.58 -12.77
N PRO A 302 19.98 12.74 -12.13
CA PRO A 302 20.98 13.18 -11.15
C PRO A 302 22.15 13.94 -11.78
#